data_AF-A0A2S5R611-F1
#
_entry.id   AF-A0A2S5R611-F1
#
_cell.length_a   1.000
_cell.length_b   1.000
_cell.length_c   1.000
_cell.angle_alpha   90.00
_cell.angle_beta   90.00
_cell.angle_gamma   90.00
#
_symmetry.space_group_name_H-M   'P 1'
#
loop_
_entity.id
_entity.type
_entity.pdbx_description
1 polymer ?
#
loop_
_entity_poly.entity_id
_entity_poly.type
_entity_poly.pdbx_seq_one_letter_code
_entity_poly.pdbx_strand_id
1 'polypeptide(L)'
;MSRPTIPTVQEMWPHPILEFKEKGSNSKDLIFLSVGRVCTTWEVIETNLGFIFGQFAESNSSASQRAYGVISNTSGRHDALQMAAEIYHDRHYKFPIEQFKSLMKHYTKAASYRNRIAHGLATEFMKEDNLSLGFFLVPSFFSSKHKIAPTFAFWEKASDSEDEFYVHGNAYRFTHEDIDFLESKFQFLNELLGYFAGDLIASNVERTMRTGREFMHDVRGED
;
A
#
# COMPACT_ATOMS: atom_id res chain seq x y z
N MET A 1 18.33 -6.20 16.59
CA MET A 1 18.11 -5.17 15.55
C MET A 1 17.21 -4.10 16.15
N SER A 2 17.51 -2.82 15.93
CA SER A 2 16.67 -1.71 16.41
C SER A 2 15.32 -1.70 15.68
N ARG A 3 14.24 -1.34 16.39
CA ARG A 3 12.90 -1.22 15.82
C ARG A 3 12.90 -0.09 14.77
N PRO A 4 12.37 -0.30 13.55
CA PRO A 4 12.28 0.77 12.58
C PRO A 4 11.25 1.81 13.04
N THR A 5 11.62 3.08 12.93
CA THR A 5 10.70 4.20 13.14
C THR A 5 9.74 4.27 11.97
N ILE A 6 8.42 4.31 12.23
CA ILE A 6 7.41 4.53 11.21
C ILE A 6 7.52 5.99 10.76
N PRO A 7 7.90 6.30 9.51
CA PRO A 7 7.94 7.67 9.03
C PRO A 7 6.53 8.25 8.96
N THR A 8 6.41 9.57 8.86
CA THR A 8 5.16 10.20 8.50
C THR A 8 4.77 9.85 7.07
N VAL A 9 3.47 9.99 6.77
CA VAL A 9 2.95 9.81 5.40
C VAL A 9 3.65 10.73 4.41
N GLN A 10 3.99 11.96 4.79
CA GLN A 10 4.63 12.93 3.90
C GLN A 10 6.08 12.56 3.60
N GLU A 11 6.82 12.01 4.56
CA GLU A 11 8.20 11.55 4.36
C GLU A 11 8.25 10.34 3.43
N MET A 12 7.30 9.41 3.57
CA MET A 12 7.26 8.20 2.75
C MET A 12 6.62 8.41 1.38
N TRP A 13 5.56 9.23 1.33
CA TRP A 13 4.70 9.46 0.18
C TRP A 13 4.54 10.96 -0.12
N PRO A 14 5.62 11.68 -0.50
CA PRO A 14 5.56 13.11 -0.77
C PRO A 14 4.63 13.45 -1.95
N HIS A 15 4.26 14.72 -2.07
CA HIS A 15 3.46 15.22 -3.21
C HIS A 15 4.13 16.43 -3.87
N PRO A 16 4.42 16.39 -5.19
CA PRO A 16 4.40 15.20 -6.03
C PRO A 16 5.43 14.15 -5.56
N ILE A 17 5.13 12.87 -5.72
CA ILE A 17 6.09 11.79 -5.39
C ILE A 17 7.07 11.55 -6.54
N LEU A 18 6.63 11.83 -7.76
CA LEU A 18 7.30 11.56 -9.01
C LEU A 18 7.06 12.74 -9.92
N GLU A 19 8.11 13.13 -10.63
CA GLU A 19 8.06 14.16 -11.66
C GLU A 19 7.86 13.49 -13.02
N PHE A 20 7.32 14.24 -13.98
CA PHE A 20 7.22 13.73 -15.34
C PHE A 20 8.58 13.67 -16.01
N LYS A 21 8.87 12.52 -16.61
CA LYS A 21 10.09 12.29 -17.38
C LYS A 21 9.81 12.50 -18.86
N GLU A 22 10.76 13.13 -19.55
CA GLU A 22 10.72 13.32 -21.00
C GLU A 22 10.90 12.01 -21.77
N LYS A 23 11.62 11.05 -21.18
CA LYS A 23 11.94 9.76 -21.79
C LYS A 23 11.37 8.60 -20.98
N GLY A 24 10.71 7.70 -21.69
CA GLY A 24 10.12 6.48 -21.19
C GLY A 24 11.13 5.33 -21.11
N SER A 25 10.62 4.17 -20.71
CA SER A 25 11.39 2.94 -20.67
C SER A 25 11.72 2.47 -22.10
N ASN A 26 12.90 1.90 -22.30
CA ASN A 26 13.31 1.41 -23.62
C ASN A 26 12.57 0.13 -24.08
N SER A 27 11.79 -0.50 -23.19
CA SER A 27 11.02 -1.70 -23.48
C SER A 27 9.72 -1.72 -22.69
N LYS A 28 8.66 -2.19 -23.34
CA LYS A 28 7.36 -2.46 -22.72
C LYS A 28 7.44 -3.58 -21.68
N ASP A 29 8.33 -4.55 -21.87
CA ASP A 29 8.50 -5.69 -20.96
C ASP A 29 9.03 -5.26 -19.59
N LEU A 30 9.86 -4.21 -19.55
CA LEU A 30 10.34 -3.65 -18.28
C LEU A 30 9.19 -3.07 -17.46
N ILE A 31 8.26 -2.36 -18.11
CA ILE A 31 7.05 -1.85 -17.44
C ILE A 31 6.24 -3.03 -16.87
N PHE A 32 6.00 -4.07 -17.67
CA PHE A 32 5.23 -5.23 -17.21
C PHE A 32 5.91 -5.99 -16.07
N LEU A 33 7.23 -6.13 -16.12
CA LEU A 33 8.00 -6.74 -15.03
C LEU A 33 7.85 -5.93 -13.74
N SER A 34 8.03 -4.61 -13.78
CA SER A 34 7.89 -3.73 -12.61
C SER A 34 6.45 -3.72 -12.07
N VAL A 35 5.43 -3.72 -12.94
CA VAL A 35 4.02 -3.88 -12.54
C VAL A 35 3.81 -5.21 -11.80
N GLY A 36 4.35 -6.30 -12.33
CA GLY A 36 4.26 -7.63 -11.72
C GLY A 36 4.92 -7.69 -10.33
N ARG A 37 6.07 -7.05 -10.16
CA ARG A 37 6.75 -6.92 -8.84
C ARG A 37 5.87 -6.19 -7.84
N VAL A 38 5.35 -5.01 -8.19
CA VAL A 38 4.45 -4.24 -7.31
C VAL A 38 3.21 -5.05 -6.93
N CYS A 39 2.58 -5.73 -7.90
CA CYS A 39 1.40 -6.55 -7.61
C CYS A 39 1.75 -7.71 -6.67
N THR A 40 2.90 -8.35 -6.85
CA THR A 40 3.36 -9.42 -5.96
C THR A 40 3.61 -8.90 -4.55
N THR A 41 4.34 -7.80 -4.41
CA THR A 41 4.62 -7.15 -3.11
C THR A 41 3.33 -6.70 -2.42
N TRP A 42 2.33 -6.24 -3.19
CA TRP A 42 1.01 -5.92 -2.67
C TRP A 42 0.29 -7.13 -2.07
N GLU A 43 0.33 -8.30 -2.71
CA GLU A 43 -0.27 -9.52 -2.15
C GLU A 43 0.41 -9.95 -0.84
N VAL A 44 1.72 -9.71 -0.70
CA VAL A 44 2.44 -9.95 0.57
C VAL A 44 1.94 -9.01 1.67
N ILE A 45 1.74 -7.72 1.36
CA ILE A 45 1.14 -6.74 2.28
C ILE A 45 -0.26 -7.22 2.73
N GLU A 46 -1.12 -7.60 1.79
CA GLU A 46 -2.48 -8.09 2.09
C GLU A 46 -2.46 -9.36 2.94
N THR A 47 -1.51 -10.26 2.70
CA THR A 47 -1.32 -11.48 3.52
C THR A 47 -0.96 -11.12 4.96
N ASN A 48 -0.01 -10.19 5.15
CA ASN A 48 0.37 -9.71 6.49
C ASN A 48 -0.79 -9.01 7.21
N LEU A 49 -1.59 -8.23 6.49
CA LEU A 49 -2.78 -7.60 7.04
C LEU A 49 -3.86 -8.62 7.41
N GLY A 50 -4.04 -9.68 6.62
CA GLY A 50 -4.92 -10.79 6.97
C GLY A 50 -4.48 -11.49 8.26
N PHE A 51 -3.17 -11.69 8.44
CA PHE A 51 -2.61 -12.21 9.69
C PHE A 51 -2.91 -11.30 10.89
N ILE A 52 -2.63 -9.99 10.75
CA ILE A 52 -2.90 -8.97 11.78
C ILE A 52 -4.40 -8.95 12.13
N PHE A 53 -5.28 -9.00 11.13
CA PHE A 53 -6.72 -9.09 11.34
C PHE A 53 -7.10 -10.32 12.18
N GLY A 54 -6.51 -11.48 11.89
CA GLY A 54 -6.73 -12.69 12.69
C GLY A 54 -6.30 -12.54 14.15
N GLN A 55 -5.20 -11.82 14.41
CA GLN A 55 -4.76 -11.49 15.77
C GLN A 55 -5.76 -10.56 16.48
N PHE A 56 -6.27 -9.53 15.80
CA PHE A 56 -7.28 -8.62 16.37
C PHE A 56 -8.62 -9.31 16.63
N ALA A 57 -8.99 -10.25 15.78
CA ALA A 57 -10.16 -11.10 15.97
C ALA A 57 -9.96 -12.18 17.07
N GLU A 58 -8.77 -12.22 17.69
CA GLU A 58 -8.39 -13.20 18.72
C GLU A 58 -8.64 -14.64 18.27
N SER A 59 -8.43 -14.92 16.99
CA SER A 59 -8.75 -16.19 16.36
C SER A 59 -7.50 -16.85 15.79
N ASN A 60 -7.20 -18.06 16.28
CA ASN A 60 -6.14 -18.92 15.75
C ASN A 60 -6.55 -19.69 14.49
N SER A 61 -7.81 -19.53 14.04
CA SER A 61 -8.30 -20.22 12.86
C SER A 61 -7.95 -19.46 11.58
N SER A 62 -7.55 -20.18 10.53
CA SER A 62 -7.39 -19.61 9.19
C SER A 62 -8.70 -19.05 8.62
N ALA A 63 -9.85 -19.36 9.23
CA ALA A 63 -11.14 -18.78 8.88
C ALA A 63 -11.16 -17.24 9.00
N SER A 64 -10.48 -16.66 10.01
CA SER A 64 -10.43 -15.20 10.18
C SER A 64 -9.68 -14.52 9.05
N GLN A 65 -8.54 -15.08 8.64
CA GLN A 65 -7.74 -14.59 7.52
C GLN A 65 -8.50 -14.72 6.19
N ARG A 66 -9.22 -15.83 5.99
CA ARG A 66 -10.10 -16.01 4.82
C ARG A 66 -11.26 -15.02 4.84
N ALA A 67 -11.85 -14.75 6.00
CA ALA A 67 -12.91 -13.76 6.14
C ALA A 67 -12.43 -12.35 5.75
N TYR A 68 -11.19 -11.99 6.10
CA TYR A 68 -10.55 -10.76 5.60
C TYR A 68 -10.35 -10.81 4.07
N GLY A 69 -9.82 -11.91 3.55
CA GLY A 69 -9.51 -12.06 2.12
C GLY A 69 -10.73 -11.99 1.19
N VAL A 70 -11.92 -12.39 1.65
CA VAL A 70 -13.16 -12.30 0.84
C VAL A 70 -13.72 -10.87 0.74
N ILE A 71 -13.22 -9.92 1.53
CA ILE A 71 -13.62 -8.52 1.40
C ILE A 71 -13.08 -8.00 0.07
N SER A 72 -14.00 -7.58 -0.81
CA SER A 72 -13.70 -7.36 -2.24
C SER A 72 -12.91 -6.09 -2.54
N ASN A 73 -12.95 -5.09 -1.66
CA ASN A 73 -12.33 -3.79 -1.90
C ASN A 73 -11.45 -3.35 -0.72
N THR A 74 -10.41 -2.57 -1.04
CA THR A 74 -9.41 -2.06 -0.08
C THR A 74 -10.04 -1.23 1.04
N SER A 75 -11.06 -0.42 0.74
CA SER A 75 -11.73 0.39 1.78
C SER A 75 -12.39 -0.50 2.84
N GLY A 76 -13.13 -1.51 2.42
CA GLY A 76 -13.77 -2.46 3.34
C GLY A 76 -12.75 -3.24 4.17
N ARG A 77 -11.58 -3.56 3.60
CA ARG A 77 -10.49 -4.21 4.34
C ARG A 77 -9.89 -3.28 5.39
N HIS A 78 -9.64 -2.02 5.03
CA HIS A 78 -9.21 -0.97 5.95
C HIS A 78 -10.21 -0.82 7.11
N ASP A 79 -11.50 -0.72 6.80
CA ASP A 79 -12.54 -0.51 7.81
C ASP A 79 -12.67 -1.72 8.74
N ALA A 80 -12.64 -2.95 8.20
CA ALA A 80 -12.63 -4.18 8.98
C ALA A 80 -11.44 -4.26 9.94
N LEU A 81 -10.26 -3.89 9.46
CA LEU A 81 -9.03 -3.81 10.25
C LEU A 81 -9.13 -2.76 11.36
N GLN A 82 -9.67 -1.59 11.07
CA GLN A 82 -9.83 -0.52 12.05
C GLN A 82 -10.81 -0.92 13.16
N MET A 83 -11.98 -1.44 12.80
CA MET A 83 -12.98 -1.92 13.77
C MET A 83 -12.41 -3.06 14.65
N ALA A 84 -11.70 -4.01 14.05
CA ALA A 84 -11.08 -5.09 14.81
C ALA A 84 -9.99 -4.56 15.76
N ALA A 85 -9.18 -3.60 15.31
CA ALA A 85 -8.13 -2.98 16.13
C ALA A 85 -8.69 -2.18 17.31
N GLU A 86 -9.82 -1.49 17.14
CA GLU A 86 -10.50 -0.76 18.22
C GLU A 86 -11.00 -1.70 19.32
N ILE A 87 -11.71 -2.77 18.94
CA ILE A 87 -12.18 -3.79 19.91
C ILE A 87 -10.99 -4.47 20.61
N TYR A 88 -9.94 -4.77 19.84
CA TYR A 88 -8.72 -5.36 20.40
C TYR A 88 -8.03 -4.38 21.38
N HIS A 89 -7.95 -3.10 21.05
CA HIS A 89 -7.38 -2.08 21.94
C HIS A 89 -8.11 -1.98 23.28
N ASP A 90 -9.44 -1.97 23.25
CA ASP A 90 -10.28 -1.87 24.46
C ASP A 90 -10.04 -3.03 25.43
N ARG A 91 -9.79 -4.23 24.88
CA ARG A 91 -9.47 -5.44 25.67
C ARG A 91 -8.02 -5.48 26.13
N HIS A 92 -7.14 -4.77 25.42
CA HIS A 92 -5.69 -4.90 25.56
C HIS A 92 -5.03 -3.54 25.73
N TYR A 93 -5.07 -3.01 26.96
CA TYR A 93 -4.63 -1.65 27.36
C TYR A 93 -3.20 -1.24 26.95
N LYS A 94 -2.34 -2.17 26.50
CA LYS A 94 -0.97 -1.89 26.01
C LYS A 94 -0.81 -2.00 24.49
N PHE A 95 -1.88 -2.25 23.76
CA PHE A 95 -1.84 -2.34 22.30
C PHE A 95 -1.49 -0.96 21.69
N PRO A 96 -0.46 -0.87 20.83
CA PRO A 96 -0.02 0.40 20.24
C PRO A 96 -0.94 0.86 19.10
N ILE A 97 -2.18 1.21 19.41
CA ILE A 97 -3.22 1.60 18.44
C ILE A 97 -2.78 2.77 17.55
N GLU A 98 -2.03 3.74 18.06
CA GLU A 98 -1.57 4.89 17.27
C GLU A 98 -0.51 4.49 16.23
N GLN A 99 0.32 3.49 16.53
CA GLN A 99 1.25 2.94 15.54
C GLN A 99 0.48 2.22 14.42
N PHE A 100 -0.54 1.43 14.80
CA PHE A 100 -1.41 0.77 13.84
C PHE A 100 -2.14 1.76 12.92
N LYS A 101 -2.76 2.80 13.51
CA LYS A 101 -3.41 3.88 12.75
C LYS A 101 -2.43 4.57 11.79
N SER A 102 -1.17 4.75 12.18
CA SER A 102 -0.13 5.28 11.28
C SER A 102 0.08 4.35 10.07
N LEU A 103 0.28 3.05 10.31
CA LEU A 103 0.44 2.04 9.25
C LEU A 103 -0.76 2.03 8.29
N MET A 104 -1.98 2.21 8.80
CA MET A 104 -3.19 2.25 7.97
C MET A 104 -3.28 3.47 7.05
N LYS A 105 -2.69 4.60 7.46
CA LYS A 105 -2.53 5.76 6.55
C LYS A 105 -1.57 5.44 5.41
N HIS A 106 -0.46 4.74 5.66
CA HIS A 106 0.45 4.31 4.61
C HIS A 106 -0.19 3.27 3.68
N TYR A 107 -0.91 2.29 4.23
CA TYR A 107 -1.67 1.31 3.45
C TYR A 107 -2.65 1.97 2.48
N THR A 108 -3.42 2.96 2.94
CA THR A 108 -4.36 3.71 2.09
C THR A 108 -3.64 4.41 0.93
N LYS A 109 -2.46 5.01 1.18
CA LYS A 109 -1.65 5.63 0.13
C LYS A 109 -1.07 4.60 -0.83
N ALA A 110 -0.52 3.50 -0.33
CA ALA A 110 -0.01 2.40 -1.14
C ALA A 110 -1.11 1.81 -2.04
N ALA A 111 -2.31 1.60 -1.51
CA ALA A 111 -3.47 1.12 -2.27
C ALA A 111 -3.82 2.03 -3.46
N SER A 112 -3.76 3.35 -3.27
CA SER A 112 -3.97 4.31 -4.34
C SER A 112 -2.92 4.16 -5.45
N TYR A 113 -1.64 4.00 -5.11
CA TYR A 113 -0.59 3.78 -6.11
C TYR A 113 -0.72 2.42 -6.79
N ARG A 114 -1.02 1.37 -6.03
CA ARG A 114 -1.28 0.02 -6.56
C ARG A 114 -2.35 0.05 -7.62
N ASN A 115 -3.47 0.75 -7.35
CA ASN A 115 -4.57 0.83 -8.30
C ASN A 115 -4.17 1.56 -9.58
N ARG A 116 -3.37 2.64 -9.49
CA ARG A 116 -2.82 3.31 -10.68
C ARG A 116 -1.90 2.40 -11.49
N ILE A 117 -1.05 1.62 -10.80
CA ILE A 117 -0.09 0.72 -11.45
C ILE A 117 -0.82 -0.47 -12.10
N ALA A 118 -1.70 -1.15 -11.36
CA ALA A 118 -2.40 -2.35 -11.82
C ALA A 118 -3.40 -2.07 -12.96
N HIS A 119 -3.99 -0.86 -12.99
CA HIS A 119 -4.96 -0.46 -14.04
C HIS A 119 -4.35 0.47 -15.10
N GLY A 120 -3.04 0.70 -15.05
CA GLY A 120 -2.33 1.50 -16.04
C GLY A 120 -2.20 0.78 -17.38
N LEU A 121 -2.00 1.54 -18.44
CA LEU A 121 -1.75 1.05 -19.79
C LEU A 121 -0.30 1.37 -20.18
N ALA A 122 0.47 0.34 -20.54
CA ALA A 122 1.82 0.52 -21.09
C ALA A 122 1.73 0.94 -22.56
N THR A 123 2.12 2.19 -22.84
CA THR A 123 1.96 2.86 -24.14
C THR A 123 3.29 3.46 -24.59
N GLU A 124 3.60 3.30 -25.88
CA GLU A 124 4.74 3.97 -26.50
C GLU A 124 4.37 5.41 -26.85
N PHE A 125 5.26 6.34 -26.52
CA PHE A 125 5.11 7.73 -26.90
C PHE A 125 6.07 7.99 -28.07
N MET A 126 5.58 8.67 -29.10
CA MET A 126 6.34 9.00 -30.30
C MET A 126 6.26 10.51 -30.55
N LYS A 127 7.36 11.10 -31.04
CA LYS A 127 7.37 12.47 -31.56
C LYS A 127 6.85 12.51 -33.00
N GLU A 128 6.59 13.72 -33.52
CA GLU A 128 6.08 13.96 -34.88
C GLU A 128 6.97 13.36 -35.99
N ASP A 129 8.27 13.21 -35.72
CA ASP A 129 9.26 12.61 -36.62
C ASP A 129 9.33 11.06 -36.53
N ASN A 130 8.37 10.42 -35.85
CA ASN A 130 8.38 9.00 -35.49
C ASN A 130 9.55 8.58 -34.59
N LEU A 131 10.21 9.53 -33.90
CA LEU A 131 11.19 9.19 -32.88
C LEU A 131 10.48 8.67 -31.63
N SER A 132 10.76 7.41 -31.28
CA SER A 132 10.26 6.82 -30.04
C SER A 132 10.88 7.51 -28.83
N LEU A 133 10.01 7.99 -27.94
CA LEU A 133 10.38 8.46 -26.60
C LEU A 133 10.37 7.34 -25.58
N GLY A 134 10.03 6.12 -25.99
CA GLY A 134 9.93 4.94 -25.13
C GLY A 134 8.54 4.74 -24.55
N PHE A 135 8.46 3.79 -23.62
CA PHE A 135 7.23 3.28 -23.04
C PHE A 135 6.98 3.84 -21.65
N PHE A 136 5.75 4.30 -21.44
CA PHE A 136 5.25 4.77 -20.16
C PHE A 136 4.03 3.96 -19.72
N LEU A 137 3.85 3.82 -18.40
CA LEU A 137 2.59 3.40 -17.82
C LEU A 137 1.73 4.65 -17.55
N VAL A 138 0.58 4.72 -18.22
CA VAL A 138 -0.33 5.88 -18.16
C VAL A 138 -1.73 5.45 -17.71
N PRO A 139 -2.62 6.38 -17.29
CA PRO A 139 -4.01 6.04 -17.04
C PRO A 139 -4.68 5.34 -18.21
N SER A 140 -5.50 4.32 -17.94
CA SER A 140 -6.34 3.72 -18.98
C SER A 140 -7.39 4.72 -19.46
N PHE A 141 -7.78 4.63 -20.74
CA PHE A 141 -8.69 5.57 -21.39
C PHE A 141 -10.06 5.73 -20.71
N PHE A 142 -10.49 4.71 -19.95
CA PHE A 142 -11.78 4.65 -19.26
C PHE A 142 -11.74 5.16 -17.81
N SER A 143 -10.56 5.54 -17.29
CA SER A 143 -10.44 6.07 -15.93
C SER A 143 -10.76 7.57 -15.87
N SER A 144 -12.04 7.90 -15.70
CA SER A 144 -12.53 9.29 -15.65
C SER A 144 -11.93 10.13 -14.53
N LYS A 145 -11.46 9.51 -13.43
CA LYS A 145 -10.79 10.20 -12.30
C LYS A 145 -9.34 10.62 -12.60
N HIS A 146 -8.75 10.11 -13.68
CA HIS A 146 -7.35 10.34 -14.05
C HIS A 146 -7.18 11.03 -15.41
N LYS A 147 -8.29 11.55 -15.94
CA LYS A 147 -8.29 12.48 -17.07
C LYS A 147 -8.76 13.83 -16.60
N ILE A 148 -7.98 14.87 -16.91
CA ILE A 148 -8.44 16.24 -16.75
C ILE A 148 -9.51 16.46 -17.82
N ALA A 149 -10.70 16.91 -17.44
CA ALA A 149 -11.73 17.27 -18.40
C ALA A 149 -11.16 18.37 -19.32
N PRO A 150 -11.32 18.28 -20.65
CA PRO A 150 -10.79 19.24 -21.61
C PRO A 150 -11.62 20.54 -21.59
N THR A 151 -11.64 21.18 -20.43
CA THR A 151 -12.25 22.48 -20.17
C THR A 151 -11.36 23.58 -20.73
N PHE A 152 -11.90 24.79 -20.85
CA PHE A 152 -11.12 25.96 -21.26
C PHE A 152 -9.84 26.14 -20.42
N ALA A 153 -9.94 25.99 -19.09
CA ALA A 153 -8.79 26.08 -18.18
C ALA A 153 -7.76 24.94 -18.37
N PHE A 154 -8.17 23.76 -18.85
CA PHE A 154 -7.22 22.71 -19.21
C PHE A 154 -6.42 23.10 -20.46
N TRP A 155 -7.09 23.62 -21.49
CA TRP A 155 -6.43 24.03 -22.72
C TRP A 155 -5.52 25.25 -22.54
N GLU A 156 -5.90 26.19 -21.68
CA GLU A 156 -5.05 27.32 -21.26
C GLU A 156 -3.78 26.82 -20.55
N LYS A 157 -3.90 25.88 -19.61
CA LYS A 157 -2.72 25.24 -19.00
C LYS A 157 -1.90 24.40 -19.98
N ALA A 158 -2.56 23.77 -20.95
CA ALA A 158 -1.88 22.98 -21.96
C ALA A 158 -1.06 23.86 -22.91
N SER A 159 -1.55 25.05 -23.28
CA SER A 159 -0.81 26.00 -24.11
C SER A 159 0.41 26.58 -23.41
N ASP A 160 0.35 26.70 -22.08
CA ASP A 160 1.45 27.22 -21.27
C ASP A 160 2.43 26.13 -20.81
N SER A 161 2.13 24.86 -21.10
CA SER A 161 2.91 23.71 -20.65
C SER A 161 4.06 23.41 -21.61
N GLU A 162 5.27 23.29 -21.07
CA GLU A 162 6.45 22.79 -21.81
C GLU A 162 6.36 21.26 -22.07
N ASP A 163 5.47 20.55 -21.37
CA ASP A 163 5.20 19.15 -21.63
C ASP A 163 4.34 18.96 -22.87
N GLU A 164 4.97 18.59 -24.00
CA GLU A 164 4.33 18.29 -25.28
C GLU A 164 3.19 17.25 -25.17
N PHE A 165 3.20 16.44 -24.11
CA PHE A 165 2.20 15.38 -23.88
C PHE A 165 1.11 15.77 -22.87
N TYR A 166 1.12 17.00 -22.38
CA TYR A 166 0.10 17.52 -21.47
C TYR A 166 -1.30 17.42 -22.08
N VAL A 167 -1.38 17.59 -23.40
CA VAL A 167 -2.61 17.48 -24.21
C VAL A 167 -3.30 16.12 -24.08
N HIS A 168 -2.58 15.06 -23.68
CA HIS A 168 -3.17 13.74 -23.43
C HIS A 168 -3.91 13.67 -22.08
N GLY A 169 -3.77 14.69 -21.22
CA GLY A 169 -4.50 14.82 -19.96
C GLY A 169 -4.20 13.69 -18.96
N ASN A 170 -3.03 13.05 -19.09
CA ASN A 170 -2.63 11.93 -18.25
C ASN A 170 -2.26 12.43 -16.84
N ALA A 171 -3.02 12.01 -15.83
CA ALA A 171 -2.72 12.34 -14.43
C ALA A 171 -1.39 11.75 -13.90
N TYR A 172 -0.81 10.77 -14.61
CA TYR A 172 0.53 10.23 -14.34
C TYR A 172 1.17 9.64 -15.60
N ARG A 173 2.50 9.57 -15.62
CA ARG A 173 3.31 8.86 -16.63
C ARG A 173 4.50 8.21 -15.93
N PHE A 174 4.44 6.91 -15.69
CA PHE A 174 5.50 6.20 -14.96
C PHE A 174 6.43 5.46 -15.91
N THR A 175 7.74 5.58 -15.70
CA THR A 175 8.72 4.65 -16.25
C THR A 175 8.83 3.40 -15.37
N HIS A 176 9.57 2.39 -15.83
CA HIS A 176 9.86 1.20 -15.02
C HIS A 176 10.64 1.57 -13.74
N GLU A 177 11.56 2.54 -13.80
CA GLU A 177 12.28 3.00 -12.60
C GLU A 177 11.35 3.68 -11.60
N ASP A 178 10.34 4.42 -12.07
CA ASP A 178 9.35 5.04 -11.18
C ASP A 178 8.51 3.98 -10.47
N ILE A 179 8.13 2.92 -11.19
CA ILE A 179 7.38 1.79 -10.64
C ILE A 179 8.25 1.00 -9.66
N ASP A 180 9.52 0.75 -9.99
CA ASP A 180 10.47 0.09 -9.09
C ASP A 180 10.75 0.94 -7.83
N PHE A 181 10.82 2.27 -7.96
CA PHE A 181 10.91 3.17 -6.82
C PHE A 181 9.69 3.07 -5.92
N LEU A 182 8.48 3.07 -6.50
CA LEU A 182 7.24 2.85 -5.73
C LEU A 182 7.23 1.46 -5.08
N GLU A 183 7.71 0.44 -5.76
CA GLU A 183 7.84 -0.92 -5.24
C GLU A 183 8.72 -0.97 -3.98
N SER A 184 9.85 -0.25 -3.97
CA SER A 184 10.71 -0.15 -2.78
C SER A 184 9.97 0.45 -1.57
N LYS A 185 9.03 1.37 -1.79
CA LYS A 185 8.17 1.92 -0.73
C LYS A 185 7.16 0.86 -0.25
N PHE A 186 6.65 0.01 -1.13
CA PHE A 186 5.76 -1.09 -0.75
C PHE A 186 6.52 -2.12 0.09
N GLN A 187 7.74 -2.47 -0.29
CA GLN A 187 8.61 -3.34 0.50
C GLN A 187 8.86 -2.76 1.89
N PHE A 188 9.15 -1.46 1.98
CA PHE A 188 9.35 -0.81 3.28
C PHE A 188 8.08 -0.83 4.14
N LEU A 189 6.89 -0.61 3.55
CA LEU A 189 5.62 -0.78 4.28
C LEU A 189 5.45 -2.22 4.76
N ASN A 190 5.79 -3.20 3.93
CA ASN A 190 5.73 -4.61 4.28
C ASN A 190 6.64 -4.96 5.47
N GLU A 191 7.86 -4.41 5.51
CA GLU A 191 8.76 -4.55 6.66
C GLU A 191 8.12 -4.00 7.94
N LEU A 192 7.58 -2.78 7.89
CA LEU A 192 6.92 -2.15 9.03
C LEU A 192 5.74 -2.98 9.55
N LEU A 193 4.93 -3.55 8.64
CA LEU A 193 3.84 -4.46 8.99
C LEU A 193 4.35 -5.77 9.60
N GLY A 194 5.45 -6.33 9.08
CA GLY A 194 6.10 -7.51 9.64
C GLY A 194 6.59 -7.30 11.07
N TYR A 195 7.25 -6.17 11.35
CA TYR A 195 7.64 -5.81 12.72
C TYR A 195 6.44 -5.67 13.65
N PHE A 196 5.39 -4.98 13.20
CA PHE A 196 4.16 -4.82 13.97
C PHE A 196 3.47 -6.16 14.27
N ALA A 197 3.39 -7.06 13.29
CA ALA A 197 2.86 -8.41 13.49
C ALA A 197 3.71 -9.23 14.46
N GLY A 198 5.05 -9.12 14.39
CA GLY A 198 5.97 -9.74 15.34
C GLY A 198 5.75 -9.26 16.78
N ASP A 199 5.57 -7.95 16.98
CA ASP A 199 5.28 -7.36 18.29
C ASP A 199 3.94 -7.85 18.86
N LEU A 200 2.92 -8.02 18.00
CA LEU A 200 1.63 -8.59 18.39
C LEU A 200 1.77 -10.04 18.86
N ILE A 201 2.50 -10.88 18.12
CA ILE A 201 2.75 -12.28 18.50
C ILE A 201 3.50 -12.34 19.83
N ALA A 202 4.57 -11.58 19.99
CA ALA A 202 5.36 -11.55 21.22
C ALA A 202 4.50 -11.17 22.43
N SER A 203 3.66 -10.14 22.27
CA SER A 203 2.72 -9.70 23.31
C SER A 203 1.69 -10.79 23.65
N ASN A 204 1.19 -11.52 22.65
CA ASN A 204 0.26 -12.64 22.85
C ASN A 204 0.89 -13.80 23.63
N VAL A 205 2.12 -14.15 23.29
CA VAL A 205 2.88 -15.20 23.98
C VAL A 205 3.12 -14.83 25.43
N GLU A 206 3.59 -13.61 25.70
CA GLU A 206 3.85 -13.13 27.07
C GLU A 206 2.59 -13.19 27.94
N ARG A 207 1.45 -12.76 27.41
CA ARG A 207 0.16 -12.82 28.12
C ARG A 207 -0.25 -14.25 28.43
N THR A 208 -0.18 -15.13 27.45
CA THR A 208 -0.52 -16.56 27.63
C THR A 208 0.35 -17.19 28.73
N MET A 209 1.66 -16.89 28.73
CA MET A 209 2.58 -17.36 29.77
C MET A 209 2.30 -16.77 31.16
N ARG A 210 1.80 -15.53 31.23
CA ARG A 210 1.43 -14.91 32.51
C ARG A 210 0.16 -15.54 33.08
N THR A 211 -0.90 -15.64 32.28
CA THR A 211 -2.16 -16.26 32.70
C THR A 211 -1.95 -17.72 33.11
N GLY A 212 -1.13 -18.47 32.37
CA GLY A 212 -0.78 -19.84 32.76
C GLY A 212 -0.02 -19.93 34.09
N ARG A 213 0.84 -18.96 34.41
CA ARG A 213 1.56 -18.90 35.69
C ARG A 213 0.64 -18.55 36.86
N GLU A 214 -0.24 -17.57 36.67
CA GLU A 214 -1.24 -17.17 37.67
C GLU A 214 -2.17 -18.34 38.00
N PHE A 215 -2.70 -19.01 36.98
CA PHE A 215 -3.52 -20.22 37.16
C PHE A 215 -2.81 -21.32 37.94
N MET A 216 -1.53 -21.58 37.65
CA MET A 216 -0.74 -22.59 38.38
C MET A 216 -0.43 -22.19 39.83
N HIS A 217 -0.40 -20.89 40.14
CA HIS A 217 -0.22 -20.41 41.50
C HIS A 217 -1.51 -20.57 42.30
N ASP A 218 -2.67 -20.24 41.71
CA ASP A 218 -3.98 -20.37 42.35
C ASP A 218 -4.29 -21.83 42.68
N VAL A 219 -4.02 -22.76 41.76
CA VAL A 219 -4.23 -24.21 41.97
C VAL A 219 -3.32 -24.79 43.07
N ARG A 220 -2.17 -24.18 43.35
CA ARG A 220 -1.21 -24.65 44.39
C ARG A 220 -1.38 -23.97 45.74
N GLY A 221 -2.17 -22.90 45.82
CA GLY A 221 -2.39 -22.11 47.04
C GLY A 221 -3.59 -22.55 47.88
N GLU A 222 -4.30 -23.60 47.49
CA GLU A 222 -5.51 -24.12 48.16
C GLU A 222 -5.27 -25.35 49.06
N ASP A 223 -4.01 -25.72 49.33
CA ASP A 223 -3.62 -26.74 50.32
C ASP A 223 -3.21 -26.13 51.68
#